data_AF-A0A920I558-F1
#
_entry.id   AF-A0A920I558-F1
#
_cell.length_a   1.000
_cell.length_b   1.000
_cell.length_c   1.000
_cell.angle_alpha   90.00
_cell.angle_beta   90.00
_cell.angle_gamma   90.00
#
_symmetry.space_group_name_H-M   'P 1'
#
loop_
_entity.id
_entity.type
_entity.pdbx_description
1 polymer ?
#
loop_
_entity_poly.entity_id
_entity_poly.type
_entity_poly.pdbx_seq_one_letter_code
_entity_poly.pdbx_strand_id
1 'polypeptide(L)'
;MNVVRRLFSKLKGGRLARMAAPAAVTQFLLSDVPGDRLESIASGPAVADPVPLDHALALIADAGLDRLDFMPAQLRGSDGTADLPLRAGDPVTARVTSHLLASNTICRAAARDVLSAALPGMEEVQLPDLAGEATDCAAILPS
;
A
#
# COMPACT_ATOMS: atom_id res chain seq x y z
N MET A 1 -4.30 -10.22 -3.03
CA MET A 1 -3.74 -10.71 -1.75
C MET A 1 -3.83 -9.69 -0.59
N ASN A 2 -3.29 -8.46 -0.70
CA ASN A 2 -3.25 -7.54 0.46
C ASN A 2 -4.62 -7.11 1.00
N VAL A 3 -5.63 -6.98 0.13
CA VAL A 3 -7.03 -6.73 0.51
C VAL A 3 -7.51 -7.75 1.55
N VAL A 4 -7.41 -9.03 1.22
CA VAL A 4 -7.81 -10.13 2.12
C VAL A 4 -6.97 -10.10 3.40
N ARG A 5 -5.63 -9.96 3.30
CA ARG A 5 -4.75 -9.92 4.49
C ARG A 5 -5.11 -8.81 5.48
N ARG A 6 -5.63 -7.67 5.02
CA ARG A 6 -6.08 -6.58 5.90
C ARG A 6 -7.31 -6.98 6.70
N LEU A 7 -8.24 -7.74 6.15
CA LEU A 7 -9.45 -8.17 6.87
C LEU A 7 -9.13 -9.04 8.10
N PHE A 8 -8.11 -9.89 8.03
CA PHE A 8 -7.74 -10.85 9.09
C PHE A 8 -6.68 -10.32 10.08
N SER A 9 -6.22 -9.08 9.89
CA SER A 9 -5.10 -8.54 10.66
C SER A 9 -5.58 -7.63 11.78
N LYS A 10 -5.04 -7.82 12.98
CA LYS A 10 -5.26 -6.88 14.11
C LYS A 10 -4.59 -5.52 13.92
N LEU A 11 -3.55 -5.42 13.08
CA LEU A 11 -2.72 -4.22 12.93
C LEU A 11 -2.84 -3.53 11.57
N LYS A 12 -3.21 -4.25 10.51
CA LYS A 12 -3.18 -3.74 9.13
C LYS A 12 -4.51 -3.04 8.80
N GLY A 13 -4.51 -2.24 7.72
CA GLY A 13 -5.70 -1.51 7.29
C GLY A 13 -6.13 -0.43 8.28
N GLY A 14 -5.17 0.35 8.79
CA GLY A 14 -5.42 1.47 9.67
C GLY A 14 -5.67 1.09 11.13
N ARG A 15 -5.72 -0.20 11.48
CA ARG A 15 -6.04 -0.62 12.86
C ARG A 15 -4.97 -0.25 13.88
N LEU A 16 -3.70 -0.08 13.49
CA LEU A 16 -2.71 0.48 14.39
C LEU A 16 -3.08 1.92 14.79
N ALA A 17 -3.54 2.74 13.85
CA ALA A 17 -4.02 4.09 14.17
C ALA A 17 -5.25 4.05 15.08
N ARG A 18 -6.17 3.09 14.85
CA ARG A 18 -7.35 2.90 15.70
C ARG A 18 -6.95 2.52 17.14
N MET A 19 -5.96 1.64 17.30
CA MET A 19 -5.45 1.24 18.61
C MET A 19 -4.72 2.38 19.33
N ALA A 20 -4.06 3.27 18.59
CA ALA A 20 -3.38 4.43 19.15
C ALA A 20 -4.35 5.56 19.55
N ALA A 21 -5.55 5.60 18.98
CA ALA A 21 -6.52 6.64 19.26
C ALA A 21 -6.82 6.74 20.78
N PRO A 22 -6.88 7.95 21.35
CA PRO A 22 -6.92 9.26 20.67
C PRO A 22 -5.54 9.89 20.36
N ALA A 23 -4.44 9.21 20.65
CA ALA A 23 -3.10 9.74 20.39
C ALA A 23 -2.87 9.99 18.88
N ALA A 24 -2.01 10.96 18.57
CA ALA A 24 -1.57 11.20 17.20
C ALA A 24 -0.55 10.14 16.79
N VAL A 25 -0.57 9.76 15.50
CA VAL A 25 0.39 8.82 14.92
C VAL A 25 1.18 9.54 13.83
N THR A 26 2.49 9.61 13.99
CA THR A 26 3.41 10.03 12.93
C THR A 26 4.19 8.83 12.45
N GLN A 27 4.10 8.52 11.17
CA GLN A 27 4.83 7.42 10.55
C GLN A 27 5.84 7.91 9.52
N PHE A 28 7.03 7.32 9.56
CA PHE A 28 8.11 7.53 8.60
C PHE A 28 8.26 6.26 7.77
N LEU A 29 8.09 6.40 6.47
CA LEU A 29 7.93 5.28 5.55
C LEU A 29 9.10 5.19 4.59
N LEU A 30 9.54 3.96 4.33
CA LEU A 30 10.43 3.61 3.24
C LEU A 30 9.63 2.68 2.32
N SER A 31 9.49 3.03 1.06
CA SER A 31 8.65 2.32 0.10
C SER A 31 9.48 1.48 -0.85
N ASP A 32 9.19 0.18 -0.85
CA ASP A 32 9.57 -0.79 -1.88
C ASP A 32 8.40 -1.06 -2.85
N VAL A 33 7.30 -0.30 -2.73
CA VAL A 33 6.07 -0.51 -3.50
C VAL A 33 6.07 0.38 -4.75
N PRO A 34 5.88 -0.19 -5.95
CA PRO A 34 5.66 0.61 -7.15
C PRO A 34 4.50 1.60 -6.99
N GLY A 35 4.75 2.87 -7.26
CA GLY A 35 3.79 3.96 -7.11
C GLY A 35 3.51 4.42 -5.68
N ASP A 36 4.29 3.95 -4.69
CA ASP A 36 4.31 4.47 -3.30
C ASP A 36 2.94 4.52 -2.59
N ARG A 37 2.02 3.61 -2.95
CA ARG A 37 0.69 3.53 -2.37
C ARG A 37 0.75 3.18 -0.87
N LEU A 38 0.37 4.12 -0.01
CA LEU A 38 0.51 4.01 1.45
C LEU A 38 -0.20 2.78 2.04
N GLU A 39 -1.38 2.44 1.54
CA GLU A 39 -2.17 1.28 1.97
C GLU A 39 -1.54 -0.07 1.60
N SER A 40 -0.55 -0.03 0.71
CA SER A 40 0.23 -1.19 0.28
C SER A 40 1.52 -1.33 1.10
N ILE A 41 2.17 -0.22 1.48
CA ILE A 41 3.38 -0.21 2.33
C ILE A 41 3.05 -0.85 3.68
N ALA A 42 3.69 -1.97 4.01
CA ALA A 42 3.36 -2.80 5.17
C ALA A 42 1.86 -3.18 5.30
N SER A 43 1.10 -3.12 4.19
CA SER A 43 -0.36 -3.22 4.14
C SER A 43 -1.10 -2.15 4.96
N GLY A 44 -0.54 -0.94 5.04
CA GLY A 44 -1.18 0.26 5.56
C GLY A 44 -1.61 0.13 7.02
N PRO A 45 -0.70 -0.02 8.00
CA PRO A 45 -1.07 -0.22 9.40
C PRO A 45 -1.81 0.98 10.01
N ALA A 46 -1.48 2.19 9.58
CA ALA A 46 -2.05 3.44 10.11
C ALA A 46 -2.84 4.26 9.08
N VAL A 47 -3.06 3.75 7.86
CA VAL A 47 -3.83 4.46 6.82
C VAL A 47 -5.14 3.75 6.51
N ALA A 48 -6.10 4.50 5.97
CA ALA A 48 -7.38 3.93 5.54
C ALA A 48 -7.20 2.88 4.44
N ASP A 49 -8.06 1.87 4.44
CA ASP A 49 -8.20 0.92 3.34
C ASP A 49 -9.20 1.48 2.31
N PRO A 50 -8.76 1.77 1.07
CA PRO A 50 -9.64 2.31 0.04
C PRO A 50 -10.59 1.24 -0.52
N VAL A 51 -10.39 -0.05 -0.24
CA VAL A 51 -11.09 -1.14 -0.93
C VAL A 51 -12.41 -1.50 -0.26
N PRO A 52 -13.57 -1.26 -0.89
CA PRO A 52 -14.88 -1.55 -0.33
C PRO A 52 -15.02 -2.99 0.22
N LEU A 53 -15.85 -3.17 1.26
CA LEU A 53 -15.96 -4.47 1.94
C LEU A 53 -16.56 -5.53 1.02
N ASP A 54 -17.60 -5.18 0.27
CA ASP A 54 -18.23 -6.03 -0.74
C ASP A 54 -17.23 -6.53 -1.80
N HIS A 55 -16.35 -5.64 -2.29
CA HIS A 55 -15.27 -6.05 -3.19
C HIS A 55 -14.30 -7.04 -2.52
N ALA A 56 -13.94 -6.80 -1.25
CA ALA A 56 -13.06 -7.70 -0.52
C ALA A 56 -13.71 -9.07 -0.27
N LEU A 57 -15.02 -9.12 0.00
CA LEU A 57 -15.79 -10.35 0.16
C LEU A 57 -15.94 -11.11 -1.17
N ALA A 58 -16.14 -10.41 -2.28
CA ALA A 58 -16.14 -11.02 -3.61
C ALA A 58 -14.81 -11.73 -3.91
N LEU A 59 -13.67 -11.08 -3.62
CA LEU A 59 -12.34 -11.70 -3.78
C LEU A 59 -12.14 -12.95 -2.90
N ILE A 60 -12.74 -12.97 -1.70
CA ILE A 60 -12.71 -14.14 -0.81
C ILE A 60 -13.52 -15.29 -1.42
N ALA A 61 -14.71 -15.00 -1.94
CA ALA A 61 -15.58 -15.98 -2.57
C ALA A 61 -14.99 -16.55 -3.87
N ASP A 62 -14.43 -15.69 -4.74
CA ASP A 62 -13.78 -16.09 -5.99
C ASP A 62 -12.58 -17.01 -5.73
N ALA A 63 -11.88 -16.81 -4.61
CA ALA A 63 -10.78 -17.65 -4.17
C ALA A 63 -11.22 -18.91 -3.40
N GLY A 64 -12.52 -19.12 -3.18
CA GLY A 64 -13.08 -20.24 -2.42
C GLY A 64 -12.72 -20.24 -0.94
N LEU A 65 -12.31 -19.08 -0.40
CA LEU A 65 -11.83 -18.95 0.98
C LEU A 65 -13.00 -18.82 1.99
N ASP A 66 -14.18 -18.41 1.52
CA ASP A 66 -15.42 -18.28 2.30
C ASP A 66 -15.92 -19.61 2.91
N ARG A 67 -15.51 -20.73 2.30
CA ARG A 67 -15.84 -22.10 2.71
C ARG A 67 -14.94 -22.65 3.82
N LEU A 68 -13.87 -21.93 4.17
CA LEU A 68 -12.89 -22.39 5.14
C LEU A 68 -13.34 -22.08 6.58
N ASP A 69 -13.06 -22.99 7.50
CA ASP A 69 -13.53 -22.90 8.88
C ASP A 69 -12.94 -21.71 9.66
N PHE A 70 -11.78 -21.21 9.23
CA PHE A 70 -11.11 -20.08 9.88
C PHE A 70 -11.71 -18.71 9.52
N MET A 71 -12.69 -18.64 8.61
CA MET A 71 -13.34 -17.38 8.23
C MET A 71 -14.02 -16.72 9.43
N PRO A 72 -13.56 -15.53 9.88
CA PRO A 72 -14.13 -14.82 11.01
C PRO A 72 -15.63 -14.59 10.83
N ALA A 73 -16.39 -14.83 11.90
CA ALA A 73 -17.84 -14.63 11.90
C ALA A 73 -18.22 -13.20 11.46
N GLN A 74 -17.40 -12.21 11.82
CA GLN A 74 -17.60 -10.81 11.43
C GLN A 74 -17.57 -10.56 9.92
N LEU A 75 -16.98 -11.48 9.13
CA LEU A 75 -16.93 -11.41 7.67
C LEU A 75 -18.07 -12.20 7.00
N ARG A 76 -18.83 -12.99 7.76
CA ARG A 76 -19.93 -13.84 7.25
C ARG A 76 -21.31 -13.15 7.26
N GLY A 77 -21.39 -11.95 7.84
CA GLY A 77 -22.59 -11.13 7.91
C GLY A 77 -22.32 -9.94 8.81
N SER A 78 -22.31 -8.72 8.26
CA SER A 78 -22.05 -7.52 9.04
C SER A 78 -23.33 -7.04 9.70
N ASP A 79 -23.47 -7.26 11.01
CA ASP A 79 -24.44 -6.60 11.87
C ASP A 79 -24.03 -5.15 12.23
N GLY A 80 -22.95 -4.65 11.61
CA GLY A 80 -22.37 -3.33 11.86
C GLY A 80 -21.33 -3.30 12.98
N THR A 81 -21.06 -4.42 13.67
CA THR A 81 -20.09 -4.48 14.78
C THR A 81 -18.71 -5.02 14.38
N ALA A 82 -18.54 -5.36 13.11
CA ALA A 82 -17.32 -5.98 12.60
C ALA A 82 -16.09 -5.06 12.77
N ASP A 83 -15.02 -5.62 13.36
CA ASP A 83 -13.70 -4.99 13.37
C ASP A 83 -13.11 -5.03 11.96
N LEU A 84 -13.42 -4.01 11.17
CA LEU A 84 -13.01 -3.84 9.77
C LEU A 84 -11.88 -2.82 9.64
N PRO A 85 -11.09 -2.88 8.56
CA PRO A 85 -10.12 -1.83 8.24
C PRO A 85 -10.74 -0.43 8.28
N LEU A 86 -9.95 0.57 8.68
CA LEU A 86 -10.38 1.98 8.66
C LEU A 86 -10.81 2.38 7.25
N ARG A 87 -11.86 3.21 7.17
CA ARG A 87 -12.37 3.77 5.92
C ARG A 87 -11.95 5.24 5.78
N ALA A 88 -11.95 5.72 4.55
CA ALA A 88 -11.81 7.14 4.30
C ALA A 88 -12.93 7.89 5.04
N GLY A 89 -12.57 8.99 5.71
CA GLY A 89 -13.49 9.76 6.55
C GLY A 89 -13.60 9.29 8.00
N ASP A 90 -12.94 8.20 8.40
CA ASP A 90 -12.87 7.82 9.81
C ASP A 90 -12.10 8.90 10.60
N PRO A 91 -12.65 9.45 11.71
CA PRO A 91 -12.00 10.49 12.50
C PRO A 91 -10.58 10.16 12.97
N VAL A 92 -10.26 8.87 13.14
CA VAL A 92 -8.92 8.40 13.51
C VAL A 92 -7.89 8.78 12.44
N THR A 93 -8.26 8.75 11.16
CA THR A 93 -7.33 9.02 10.05
C THR A 93 -6.85 10.48 10.04
N ALA A 94 -7.64 11.42 10.58
CA ALA A 94 -7.27 12.83 10.69
C ALA A 94 -6.12 13.06 11.68
N ARG A 95 -5.77 12.05 12.49
CA ARG A 95 -4.69 12.10 13.49
C ARG A 95 -3.42 11.38 13.03
N VAL A 96 -3.38 10.95 11.77
CA VAL A 96 -2.25 10.23 11.20
C VAL A 96 -1.52 11.12 10.21
N THR A 97 -0.22 11.34 10.46
CA THR A 97 0.68 12.02 9.54
C THR A 97 1.66 11.01 8.96
N SER A 98 1.79 10.99 7.64
CA SER A 98 2.67 10.04 6.93
C SER A 98 3.75 10.78 6.17
N HIS A 99 5.01 10.44 6.42
CA HIS A 99 6.17 10.98 5.72
C HIS A 99 6.86 9.86 4.95
N LEU A 100 6.89 9.95 3.62
CA LEU A 100 7.69 9.06 2.79
C LEU A 100 9.12 9.60 2.74
N LEU A 101 10.05 8.92 3.41
CA LEU A 101 11.44 9.34 3.51
C LEU A 101 12.31 8.76 2.38
N ALA A 102 11.97 7.58 1.88
CA ALA A 102 12.69 6.94 0.80
C ALA A 102 11.74 6.12 -0.08
N SER A 103 11.97 6.16 -1.39
CA SER A 103 11.35 5.29 -2.37
C SER A 103 12.22 5.22 -3.63
N ASN A 104 11.91 4.29 -4.55
CA ASN A 104 12.58 4.24 -5.85
C ASN A 104 12.54 5.57 -6.59
N THR A 105 11.42 6.30 -6.51
CA THR A 105 11.28 7.63 -7.14
C THR A 105 12.21 8.65 -6.50
N ILE A 106 12.29 8.69 -5.16
CA ILE A 106 13.17 9.60 -4.42
C ILE A 106 14.64 9.29 -4.73
N CYS A 107 15.02 8.01 -4.69
CA CYS A 107 16.39 7.59 -4.99
C CYS A 107 16.78 7.90 -6.44
N ARG A 108 15.87 7.68 -7.41
CA ARG A 108 16.12 7.99 -8.83
C ARG A 108 16.31 9.49 -9.05
N ALA A 109 15.47 10.33 -8.44
CA ALA A 109 15.61 11.79 -8.53
C ALA A 109 16.95 12.26 -7.94
N ALA A 110 17.34 11.76 -6.76
CA ALA A 110 18.63 12.10 -6.17
C ALA A 110 19.81 11.64 -7.05
N ALA A 111 19.74 10.44 -7.64
CA ALA A 111 20.77 9.95 -8.55
C ALA A 111 20.88 10.81 -9.83
N ARG A 112 19.75 11.22 -10.40
CA ARG A 112 19.69 12.14 -11.54
C ARG A 112 20.40 13.46 -11.21
N ASP A 113 20.10 14.07 -10.07
CA ASP A 113 20.69 15.35 -9.68
C ASP A 113 22.23 15.23 -9.61
N VAL A 114 22.75 14.16 -9.00
CA VAL A 114 24.19 13.88 -8.93
C VAL A 114 24.80 13.66 -10.31
N LEU A 115 24.16 12.86 -11.17
CA LEU A 115 24.66 12.56 -12.51
C LEU A 115 24.66 13.79 -13.41
N SER A 116 23.61 14.61 -13.37
CA SER A 116 23.51 15.83 -14.17
C SER A 116 24.61 16.85 -13.82
N ALA A 117 24.99 16.94 -12.55
CA ALA A 117 26.08 17.80 -12.09
C ALA A 117 27.46 17.25 -12.48
N ALA A 118 27.66 15.93 -12.38
CA ALA A 118 28.94 15.29 -12.64
C ALA A 118 29.22 15.07 -14.13
N LEU A 119 28.18 14.86 -14.94
CA LEU A 119 28.26 14.46 -16.35
C LEU A 119 27.30 15.32 -17.20
N PRO A 120 27.56 16.63 -17.37
CA PRO A 120 26.63 17.55 -18.06
C PRO A 120 26.39 17.24 -19.55
N GLY A 121 27.17 16.32 -20.14
CA GLY A 121 26.99 15.84 -21.52
C GLY A 121 26.22 14.52 -21.63
N MET A 122 25.81 13.89 -20.52
CA MET A 122 24.97 12.70 -20.56
C MET A 122 23.50 13.07 -20.74
N GLU A 123 22.86 12.47 -21.73
CA GLU A 123 21.42 12.58 -21.92
C GLU A 123 20.69 11.60 -20.99
N GLU A 124 19.70 12.11 -20.26
CA GLU A 124 18.80 11.27 -19.48
C GLU A 124 17.61 10.82 -20.34
N VAL A 125 17.42 9.51 -20.43
CA VAL A 125 16.25 8.93 -21.09
C VAL A 125 15.27 8.44 -20.01
N GLN A 126 14.06 9.00 -20.05
CA GLN A 126 12.94 8.52 -19.21
C GLN A 126 12.31 7.29 -19.86
N LEU A 127 12.44 6.16 -19.17
CA LEU A 127 11.83 4.91 -19.58
C LEU A 127 10.43 4.76 -18.98
N PRO A 128 9.52 4.00 -19.62
CA PRO A 128 8.27 3.61 -19.00
C PRO A 128 8.53 2.73 -17.77
N ASP A 129 7.52 2.56 -16.93
CA ASP A 129 7.59 1.68 -15.77
C ASP A 129 7.96 0.25 -16.22
N LEU A 130 9.06 -0.26 -15.68
CA LEU A 130 9.53 -1.61 -15.95
C LEU A 130 8.80 -2.60 -15.03
N ALA A 131 7.91 -3.39 -15.61
CA ALA A 131 7.19 -4.44 -14.90
C ALA A 131 6.96 -5.65 -15.82
N GLY A 132 7.13 -6.86 -15.29
CA GLY A 132 7.01 -8.10 -16.04
C GLY A 132 8.33 -8.84 -16.18
N GLU A 133 8.47 -9.62 -17.25
CA GLU A 133 9.67 -10.42 -17.51
C GLU A 133 10.86 -9.54 -17.88
N ALA A 134 12.03 -9.88 -17.33
CA ALA A 134 13.24 -9.09 -17.49
C ALA A 134 13.69 -9.00 -18.96
N THR A 135 13.50 -10.08 -19.73
CA THR A 135 13.84 -10.11 -21.17
C THR A 135 12.98 -9.14 -21.98
N ASP A 136 11.68 -9.05 -21.67
CA ASP A 136 10.77 -8.12 -22.34
C ASP A 136 11.10 -6.66 -21.96
N CYS A 137 11.45 -6.43 -20.70
CA CYS A 137 11.91 -5.12 -20.22
C CYS A 137 13.24 -4.69 -20.87
N ALA A 138 14.11 -5.63 -21.23
CA ALA A 138 15.36 -5.30 -21.92
C ALA A 138 15.12 -4.82 -23.36
N ALA A 139 14.09 -5.36 -24.03
CA ALA A 139 13.76 -5.02 -25.42
C ALA A 139 13.26 -3.57 -25.60
N ILE A 140 12.83 -2.91 -24.52
CA ILE A 140 12.37 -1.51 -24.53
C ILE A 140 13.46 -0.50 -24.18
N LEU A 141 14.68 -0.96 -23.84
CA LEU A 141 15.81 -0.08 -23.60
C LEU A 141 16.37 0.44 -24.93
N PRO A 142 16.72 1.74 -25.03
CA PRO A 142 17.38 2.28 -26.22
C PRO A 142 18.69 1.55 -26.46
N SER A 143 18.93 1.16 -27.72
CA SER A 143 20.16 0.53 -28.20
C SER A 143 21.31 1.52 -28.35
#